data_AF-A0A9W6A5Q7-F1
#
_entry.id   AF-A0A9W6A5Q7-F1
#
_cell.length_a   1.000
_cell.length_b   1.000
_cell.length_c   1.000
_cell.angle_alpha   90.00
_cell.angle_beta   90.00
_cell.angle_gamma   90.00
#
_symmetry.space_group_name_H-M   'P 1'
#
loop_
_entity.id
_entity.type
_entity.pdbx_description
1 polymer ?
#
loop_
_entity_poly.entity_id
_entity_poly.type
_entity_poly.pdbx_seq_one_letter_code
_entity_poly.pdbx_strand_id
1 'polypeptide(L)'
;MSTTSTYSPFRISPRDRANLDRNEAFRLVREHLRRQELGMKAPSFCAEHRHDTPSQEQETFRLHRDIIHTILLPLFLLHHQASRIATNVLPRHKGAECERAFRGEARGAYAWLHSILSEEHDWYLTERCPACIVLHVMNSEPTIRFVAVACLLSDHLQGLDLPSAKRRLPNFDFWYESLENAVRQDTFWGDGFWPDIEYRACALTDGVKQLVLQCLELQAALDRQDLQPDSSYRPTQRSRNDSSRPSVTVKQSSCTQLPVIDEEDQKLFAKAGANRGMHPCRNERPQRFHARRHGDPRRRSVTS
;
A
#
# COMPACT_ATOMS: atom_id res chain seq x y z
N MET A 1 -17.50 15.74 -18.09
CA MET A 1 -18.25 14.85 -19.00
C MET A 1 -17.52 13.52 -18.96
N SER A 2 -18.05 12.53 -18.25
CA SER A 2 -17.40 11.22 -18.13
C SER A 2 -17.81 10.38 -19.33
N THR A 3 -16.90 10.15 -20.26
CA THR A 3 -17.06 9.12 -21.28
C THR A 3 -17.00 7.78 -20.56
N THR A 4 -18.13 7.07 -20.47
CA THR A 4 -18.19 5.70 -19.97
C THR A 4 -17.45 4.79 -20.95
N SER A 5 -16.15 4.62 -20.73
CA SER A 5 -15.34 3.73 -21.55
C SER A 5 -15.79 2.29 -21.30
N THR A 6 -16.31 1.66 -22.35
CA THR A 6 -16.71 0.25 -22.31
C THR A 6 -15.53 -0.71 -22.45
N TYR A 7 -14.34 -0.18 -22.72
CA TYR A 7 -13.10 -0.94 -22.89
C TYR A 7 -12.02 -0.50 -21.91
N SER A 8 -11.17 -1.44 -21.52
CA SER A 8 -9.96 -1.13 -20.76
C SER A 8 -9.00 -0.30 -21.61
N PRO A 9 -8.32 0.73 -21.04
CA PRO A 9 -7.27 1.48 -21.73
C PRO A 9 -5.97 0.65 -21.88
N PHE A 10 -5.76 -0.31 -20.98
CA PHE A 10 -4.55 -1.13 -20.96
C PHE A 10 -4.59 -2.26 -22.00
N ARG A 11 -3.41 -2.64 -22.48
CA ARG A 11 -3.19 -3.72 -23.45
C ARG A 11 -2.10 -4.66 -22.92
N ILE A 12 -2.39 -5.95 -22.90
CA ILE A 12 -1.44 -7.00 -22.49
C ILE A 12 -1.13 -7.87 -23.70
N SER A 13 0.16 -8.13 -23.94
CA SER A 13 0.55 -9.03 -25.03
C SER A 13 0.07 -10.47 -24.76
N PRO A 14 -0.18 -11.28 -25.80
CA PRO A 14 -0.54 -12.69 -25.61
C PRO A 14 0.52 -13.47 -24.81
N ARG A 15 1.80 -13.09 -24.96
CA ARG A 15 2.92 -13.69 -24.23
C ARG A 15 2.83 -13.41 -22.74
N ASP A 16 2.60 -12.15 -22.35
CA ASP A 16 2.51 -11.77 -20.94
C ASP A 16 1.27 -12.36 -20.29
N ARG A 17 0.15 -12.40 -21.02
CA ARG A 17 -1.06 -13.11 -20.58
C ARG A 17 -0.78 -14.58 -20.29
N ALA A 18 -0.07 -15.28 -21.19
CA ALA A 18 0.32 -16.67 -20.98
C ALA A 18 1.32 -16.84 -19.81
N ASN A 19 2.16 -15.84 -19.53
CA ASN A 19 3.05 -15.85 -18.37
C ASN A 19 2.26 -15.72 -17.06
N LEU A 20 1.30 -14.79 -17.00
CA LEU A 20 0.38 -14.63 -15.87
C LEU A 20 -0.43 -15.91 -15.61
N ASP A 21 -0.98 -16.52 -16.67
CA ASP A 21 -1.78 -17.75 -16.56
C ASP A 21 -0.96 -18.96 -16.10
N ARG A 22 0.37 -18.94 -16.26
CA ARG A 22 1.28 -20.00 -15.78
C ARG A 22 1.83 -19.73 -14.37
N ASN A 23 1.73 -18.49 -13.87
CA ASN A 23 2.25 -18.14 -12.56
C ASN A 23 1.29 -18.59 -11.44
N GLU A 24 1.73 -19.53 -10.59
CA GLU A 24 0.89 -20.09 -9.52
C GLU A 24 0.50 -19.05 -8.47
N ALA A 25 1.42 -18.14 -8.11
CA ALA A 25 1.17 -17.11 -7.11
C ALA A 25 0.05 -16.16 -7.57
N PHE A 26 0.16 -15.67 -8.80
CA PHE A 26 -0.83 -14.78 -9.39
C PHE A 26 -2.18 -15.48 -9.56
N ARG A 27 -2.20 -16.76 -9.98
CA ARG A 27 -3.44 -17.55 -10.04
C ARG A 27 -4.16 -17.65 -8.70
N LEU A 28 -3.43 -17.78 -7.59
CA LEU A 28 -4.04 -17.82 -6.26
C LEU A 28 -4.65 -16.47 -5.86
N VAL A 29 -4.01 -15.36 -6.23
CA VAL A 29 -4.58 -14.01 -6.05
C VAL A 29 -5.87 -13.89 -6.84
N ARG A 30 -5.87 -14.27 -8.12
CA ARG A 30 -7.07 -14.24 -8.97
C ARG A 30 -8.22 -15.08 -8.39
N GLU A 31 -7.92 -16.29 -7.91
CA GLU A 31 -8.93 -17.15 -7.29
C GLU A 31 -9.47 -16.57 -5.98
N HIS A 32 -8.62 -15.92 -5.18
CA HIS A 32 -9.06 -15.21 -3.98
C HIS A 32 -10.03 -14.07 -4.30
N LEU A 33 -9.66 -13.19 -5.24
CA LEU A 33 -10.49 -12.06 -5.67
C LEU A 33 -11.80 -12.54 -6.30
N ARG A 34 -11.77 -13.64 -7.05
CA ARG A 34 -12.98 -14.25 -7.62
C ARG A 34 -13.93 -14.78 -6.56
N ARG A 35 -13.41 -15.45 -5.51
CA ARG A 35 -14.22 -15.91 -4.38
C ARG A 35 -14.83 -14.75 -3.60
N GLN A 36 -14.13 -13.62 -3.46
CA GLN A 36 -14.69 -12.42 -2.85
C GLN A 36 -15.86 -11.86 -3.67
N GLU A 37 -15.74 -11.84 -5.01
CA GLU A 37 -16.81 -11.42 -5.93
C GLU A 37 -18.04 -12.35 -5.84
N LEU A 38 -17.82 -13.67 -5.78
CA LEU A 38 -18.90 -14.68 -5.71
C LEU A 38 -19.54 -14.80 -4.31
N GLY A 39 -18.82 -14.46 -3.24
CA GLY A 39 -19.21 -14.69 -1.84
C GLY A 39 -20.23 -13.71 -1.25
N MET A 40 -21.04 -13.03 -2.07
CA MET A 40 -22.08 -12.06 -1.65
C MET A 40 -21.58 -10.79 -0.93
N LYS A 41 -20.25 -10.56 -0.83
CA LYS A 41 -19.66 -9.42 -0.08
C LYS A 41 -18.93 -8.38 -0.94
N ALA A 42 -18.58 -8.68 -2.19
CA ALA A 42 -18.03 -7.70 -3.12
C ALA A 42 -18.94 -7.56 -4.35
N PRO A 43 -19.08 -6.37 -4.94
CA PRO A 43 -19.91 -6.15 -6.09
C PRO A 43 -19.24 -6.78 -7.32
N SER A 44 -20.01 -7.63 -7.99
CA SER A 44 -19.95 -7.80 -9.45
C SER A 44 -19.88 -6.43 -10.16
N PHE A 45 -19.75 -6.42 -11.48
CA PHE A 45 -19.91 -5.19 -12.28
C PHE A 45 -21.10 -4.33 -11.82
N CYS A 46 -20.87 -3.02 -11.64
CA CYS A 46 -21.90 -2.07 -11.25
C CYS A 46 -22.99 -1.98 -12.34
N ALA A 47 -24.13 -1.38 -12.03
CA ALA A 47 -25.26 -1.34 -12.98
C ALA A 47 -24.87 -0.78 -14.36
N GLU A 48 -24.01 0.25 -14.39
CA GLU A 48 -23.48 0.85 -15.62
C GLU A 48 -22.63 -0.15 -16.41
N HIS A 49 -21.54 -0.65 -15.83
CA HIS A 49 -20.62 -1.53 -16.55
C HIS A 49 -21.12 -2.98 -16.73
N ARG A 50 -22.17 -3.40 -16.01
CA ARG A 50 -22.74 -4.75 -16.16
C ARG A 50 -23.41 -4.92 -17.53
N HIS A 51 -24.08 -3.88 -18.00
CA HIS A 51 -24.86 -3.92 -19.23
C HIS A 51 -24.08 -3.39 -20.43
N ASP A 52 -23.25 -2.37 -20.21
CA ASP A 52 -22.54 -1.69 -21.31
C ASP A 52 -21.24 -2.39 -21.71
N THR A 53 -20.68 -3.26 -20.85
CA THR A 53 -19.44 -3.98 -21.12
C THR A 53 -19.74 -5.41 -21.58
N PRO A 54 -19.32 -5.81 -22.81
CA PRO A 54 -19.46 -7.18 -23.30
C PRO A 54 -18.77 -8.20 -22.38
N SER A 55 -19.27 -9.44 -22.34
CA SER A 55 -18.75 -10.49 -21.43
C SER A 55 -17.24 -10.75 -21.57
N GLN A 56 -16.72 -10.73 -22.80
CA GLN A 56 -15.28 -10.87 -23.06
C GLN A 56 -14.48 -9.73 -22.42
N GLU A 57 -14.98 -8.50 -22.49
CA GLU A 57 -14.31 -7.33 -21.94
C GLU A 57 -14.44 -7.27 -20.42
N GLN A 58 -15.51 -7.83 -19.85
CA GLN A 58 -15.61 -8.02 -18.40
C GLN A 58 -14.48 -8.91 -17.87
N GLU A 59 -14.11 -9.97 -18.58
CA GLU A 59 -12.97 -10.81 -18.20
C GLU A 59 -11.63 -10.05 -18.33
N THR A 60 -11.49 -9.17 -19.32
CA THR A 60 -10.35 -8.26 -19.44
C THR A 60 -10.25 -7.33 -18.23
N PHE A 61 -11.35 -6.68 -17.84
CA PHE A 61 -11.39 -5.81 -16.68
C PHE A 61 -11.11 -6.55 -15.37
N ARG A 62 -11.61 -7.78 -15.21
CA ARG A 62 -11.26 -8.63 -14.05
C ARG A 62 -9.76 -8.88 -14.01
N LEU A 63 -9.16 -9.32 -15.12
CA LEU A 63 -7.72 -9.55 -15.19
C LEU A 63 -6.92 -8.30 -14.82
N HIS A 64 -7.28 -7.14 -15.37
CA HIS A 64 -6.59 -5.88 -15.08
C HIS A 64 -6.77 -5.43 -13.63
N ARG A 65 -7.97 -5.58 -13.05
CA ARG A 65 -8.20 -5.37 -11.61
C ARG A 65 -7.30 -6.28 -10.77
N ASP A 66 -7.18 -7.55 -11.14
CA ASP A 66 -6.37 -8.53 -10.42
C ASP A 66 -4.87 -8.16 -10.48
N ILE A 67 -4.39 -7.64 -11.62
CA ILE A 67 -3.02 -7.11 -11.76
C ILE A 67 -2.83 -5.90 -10.85
N ILE A 68 -3.72 -4.90 -10.93
CA ILE A 68 -3.67 -3.68 -10.10
C ILE A 68 -3.66 -4.05 -8.62
N HIS A 69 -4.55 -4.93 -8.18
CA HIS A 69 -4.58 -5.40 -6.79
C HIS A 69 -3.22 -6.00 -6.39
N THR A 70 -2.66 -6.86 -7.25
CA THR A 70 -1.39 -7.55 -6.99
C THR A 70 -0.23 -6.58 -6.81
N ILE A 71 -0.13 -5.55 -7.64
CA ILE A 71 0.97 -4.57 -7.57
C ILE A 71 0.78 -3.54 -6.45
N LEU A 72 -0.46 -3.18 -6.10
CA LEU A 72 -0.73 -2.21 -5.04
C LEU A 72 -0.62 -2.81 -3.63
N LEU A 73 -0.91 -4.11 -3.47
CA LEU A 73 -0.93 -4.78 -2.17
C LEU A 73 0.40 -4.63 -1.39
N PRO A 74 1.59 -4.82 -1.99
CA PRO A 74 2.86 -4.61 -1.30
C PRO A 74 3.04 -3.19 -0.75
N LEU A 75 2.57 -2.15 -1.46
CA LEU A 75 2.65 -0.77 -1.00
C LEU A 75 1.73 -0.51 0.20
N PHE A 76 0.54 -1.11 0.21
CA PHE A 76 -0.36 -1.07 1.36
C PHE A 76 0.26 -1.74 2.59
N LEU A 77 0.83 -2.93 2.42
CA LEU A 77 1.48 -3.66 3.52
C LEU A 77 2.69 -2.89 4.07
N LEU A 78 3.49 -2.31 3.18
CA LEU A 78 4.60 -1.44 3.55
C LEU A 78 4.12 -0.21 4.35
N HIS A 79 3.09 0.48 3.88
CA HIS A 79 2.53 1.65 4.58
C HIS A 79 2.03 1.28 5.99
N HIS A 80 1.33 0.15 6.10
CA HIS A 80 0.83 -0.33 7.39
C HIS A 80 1.98 -0.69 8.34
N GLN A 81 2.99 -1.39 7.85
CA GLN A 81 4.19 -1.72 8.62
C GLN A 81 4.95 -0.46 9.05
N ALA A 82 5.19 0.47 8.13
CA ALA A 82 5.85 1.74 8.41
C ALA A 82 5.08 2.54 9.46
N SER A 83 3.74 2.57 9.39
CA SER A 83 2.89 3.24 10.37
C SER A 83 2.99 2.60 11.77
N ARG A 84 3.04 1.27 11.85
CA ARG A 84 3.26 0.54 13.11
C ARG A 84 4.62 0.84 13.72
N ILE A 85 5.68 0.78 12.91
CA ILE A 85 7.05 1.09 13.34
C ILE A 85 7.12 2.55 13.83
N ALA A 86 6.58 3.50 13.08
CA ALA A 86 6.55 4.90 13.47
C ALA A 86 5.84 5.10 14.82
N THR A 87 4.73 4.41 15.05
CA THR A 87 3.97 4.47 16.31
C THR A 87 4.78 3.92 17.50
N ASN A 88 5.63 2.92 17.27
CA ASN A 88 6.46 2.30 18.31
C ASN A 88 7.71 3.13 18.63
N VAL A 89 8.30 3.80 17.64
CA VAL A 89 9.52 4.59 17.81
C VAL A 89 9.23 5.99 18.34
N LEU A 90 8.11 6.58 17.96
CA LEU A 90 7.76 7.94 18.38
C LEU A 90 7.26 7.95 19.84
N PRO A 91 7.65 8.95 20.65
CA PRO A 91 7.11 9.12 21.99
C PRO A 91 5.57 9.22 21.96
N ARG A 92 4.89 8.62 22.94
CA ARG A 92 3.42 8.62 23.10
C ARG A 92 2.85 9.99 23.48
N HIS A 93 3.30 11.07 22.85
CA HIS A 93 2.68 12.38 22.97
C HIS A 93 1.52 12.50 21.98
N LYS A 94 0.40 13.08 22.43
CA LYS A 94 -0.74 13.39 21.56
C LYS A 94 -0.26 14.24 20.37
N GLY A 95 -0.42 13.73 19.15
CA GLY A 95 -0.19 14.48 17.92
C GLY A 95 1.18 14.30 17.25
N ALA A 96 1.96 13.28 17.61
CA ALA A 96 3.13 12.91 16.81
C ALA A 96 2.67 12.31 15.46
N GLU A 97 2.96 13.02 14.37
CA GLU A 97 2.68 12.53 13.01
C GLU A 97 3.67 11.41 12.67
N CYS A 98 3.17 10.28 12.17
CA CYS A 98 3.99 9.10 11.88
C CYS A 98 5.16 9.38 10.93
N GLU A 99 5.00 10.34 10.01
CA GLU A 99 6.07 10.75 9.08
C GLU A 99 7.35 11.24 9.79
N ARG A 100 7.26 11.71 11.04
CA ARG A 100 8.41 12.20 11.82
C ARG A 100 9.36 11.10 12.25
N ALA A 101 8.94 9.83 12.17
CA ALA A 101 9.83 8.70 12.42
C ALA A 101 10.89 8.56 11.32
N PHE A 102 10.63 9.11 10.13
CA PHE A 102 11.46 8.96 8.94
C PHE A 102 12.19 10.26 8.58
N ARG A 103 13.24 10.15 7.77
CA ARG A 103 14.09 11.28 7.34
C ARG A 103 14.34 11.26 5.83
N GLY A 104 14.65 12.43 5.27
CA GLY A 104 14.95 12.58 3.83
C GLY A 104 13.77 12.14 2.95
N GLU A 105 14.08 11.51 1.82
CA GLU A 105 13.07 11.06 0.85
C GLU A 105 12.11 10.01 1.44
N ALA A 106 12.57 9.21 2.40
CA ALA A 106 11.70 8.25 3.10
C ALA A 106 10.51 8.93 3.80
N ARG A 107 10.72 10.12 4.38
CA ARG A 107 9.66 10.91 5.00
C ARG A 107 8.65 11.38 3.96
N GLY A 108 9.13 11.93 2.85
CA GLY A 108 8.29 12.36 1.73
C GLY A 108 7.49 11.21 1.15
N ALA A 109 8.13 10.05 0.95
CA ALA A 109 7.47 8.85 0.45
C ALA A 109 6.41 8.32 1.43
N TYR A 110 6.69 8.29 2.74
CA TYR A 110 5.69 7.90 3.73
C TYR A 110 4.50 8.86 3.73
N ALA A 111 4.74 10.17 3.74
CA ALA A 111 3.69 11.18 3.73
C ALA A 111 2.81 11.07 2.47
N TRP A 112 3.45 10.86 1.32
CA TRP A 112 2.74 10.66 0.05
C TRP A 112 1.91 9.38 0.06
N LEU A 113 2.49 8.23 0.47
CA LEU A 113 1.77 6.96 0.59
C LEU A 113 0.60 7.09 1.57
N HIS A 114 0.80 7.77 2.69
CA HIS A 114 -0.26 7.99 3.66
C HIS A 114 -1.39 8.84 3.09
N SER A 115 -1.09 9.92 2.35
CA SER A 115 -2.09 10.75 1.69
C SER A 115 -2.88 9.95 0.65
N ILE A 116 -2.21 9.32 -0.33
CA ILE A 116 -2.92 8.60 -1.40
C ILE A 116 -3.75 7.43 -0.86
N LEU A 117 -3.24 6.67 0.12
CA LEU A 117 -3.99 5.56 0.72
C LEU A 117 -5.13 6.05 1.64
N SER A 118 -5.05 7.26 2.18
CA SER A 118 -6.16 7.82 2.96
C SER A 118 -7.26 8.38 2.05
N GLU A 119 -6.88 8.99 0.93
CA GLU A 119 -7.80 9.64 -0.02
C GLU A 119 -8.48 8.62 -0.96
N GLU A 120 -7.74 7.62 -1.42
CA GLU A 120 -8.19 6.62 -2.42
C GLU A 120 -8.55 5.26 -1.78
N HIS A 121 -8.98 5.28 -0.51
CA HIS A 121 -9.14 4.07 0.32
C HIS A 121 -9.98 2.98 -0.35
N ASP A 122 -11.17 3.36 -0.82
CA ASP A 122 -12.10 2.40 -1.39
C ASP A 122 -11.65 1.90 -2.78
N TRP A 123 -10.76 2.62 -3.45
CA TRP A 123 -10.26 2.25 -4.77
C TRP A 123 -9.11 1.24 -4.66
N TYR A 124 -8.09 1.51 -3.85
CA TYR A 124 -6.91 0.63 -3.83
C TYR A 124 -7.20 -0.74 -3.21
N LEU A 125 -8.24 -0.87 -2.37
CA LEU A 125 -8.71 -2.17 -1.88
C LEU A 125 -9.22 -3.07 -3.01
N THR A 126 -9.54 -2.48 -4.17
CA THR A 126 -10.04 -3.16 -5.37
C THR A 126 -11.33 -3.98 -5.15
N GLU A 127 -12.08 -3.61 -4.11
CA GLU A 127 -13.34 -4.26 -3.71
C GLU A 127 -14.55 -3.70 -4.49
N ARG A 128 -14.36 -2.78 -5.45
CA ARG A 128 -15.44 -2.23 -6.28
C ARG A 128 -15.52 -2.93 -7.63
N CYS A 129 -16.44 -2.47 -8.49
CA CYS A 129 -16.57 -2.96 -9.87
C CYS A 129 -15.21 -2.97 -10.59
N PRO A 130 -14.79 -4.09 -11.23
CA PRO A 130 -13.50 -4.19 -11.90
C PRO A 130 -13.26 -3.08 -12.93
N ALA A 131 -14.27 -2.72 -13.72
CA ALA A 131 -14.16 -1.61 -14.68
C ALA A 131 -13.89 -0.27 -13.99
N CYS A 132 -14.61 0.06 -12.91
CA CYS A 132 -14.36 1.28 -12.15
C CYS A 132 -12.94 1.33 -11.59
N ILE A 133 -12.42 0.22 -11.06
CA ILE A 133 -11.05 0.16 -10.54
C ILE A 133 -10.03 0.44 -11.64
N VAL A 134 -10.18 -0.23 -12.78
CA VAL A 134 -9.25 -0.14 -13.92
C VAL A 134 -9.30 1.26 -14.53
N LEU A 135 -10.49 1.80 -14.78
CA LEU A 135 -10.65 3.13 -15.37
C LEU A 135 -10.16 4.23 -14.42
N HIS A 136 -10.31 4.05 -13.11
CA HIS A 136 -9.88 5.04 -12.13
C HIS A 136 -8.37 5.25 -12.07
N VAL A 137 -7.57 4.29 -12.55
CA VAL A 137 -6.12 4.50 -12.74
C VAL A 137 -5.87 5.78 -13.53
N MET A 138 -6.64 6.02 -14.60
CA MET A 138 -6.49 7.14 -15.53
C MET A 138 -7.20 8.42 -15.08
N ASN A 139 -7.81 8.47 -13.89
CA ASN A 139 -8.60 9.62 -13.45
C ASN A 139 -7.75 10.82 -13.02
N SER A 140 -6.53 10.59 -12.54
CA SER A 140 -5.66 11.64 -12.00
C SER A 140 -4.18 11.30 -12.12
N GLU A 141 -3.31 12.30 -12.06
CA GLU A 141 -1.86 12.07 -12.04
C GLU A 141 -1.43 11.23 -10.84
N PRO A 142 -1.91 11.47 -9.61
CA PRO A 142 -1.52 10.66 -8.45
C PRO A 142 -1.87 9.18 -8.60
N THR A 143 -3.01 8.84 -9.20
CA THR A 143 -3.41 7.44 -9.43
C THR A 143 -2.57 6.77 -10.50
N ILE A 144 -2.24 7.48 -11.59
CA ILE A 144 -1.31 6.98 -12.62
C ILE A 144 0.06 6.74 -12.00
N ARG A 145 0.61 7.75 -11.30
CA ARG A 145 1.91 7.67 -10.64
C ARG A 145 1.95 6.56 -9.60
N PHE A 146 0.87 6.34 -8.86
CA PHE A 146 0.82 5.25 -7.88
C PHE A 146 0.97 3.87 -8.53
N VAL A 147 0.26 3.63 -9.64
CA VAL A 147 0.38 2.39 -10.40
C VAL A 147 1.77 2.26 -11.03
N ALA A 148 2.33 3.34 -11.55
CA ALA A 148 3.70 3.35 -12.09
C ALA A 148 4.74 2.96 -11.03
N VAL A 149 4.69 3.59 -9.84
CA VAL A 149 5.54 3.27 -8.69
C VAL A 149 5.39 1.81 -8.27
N ALA A 150 4.16 1.30 -8.21
CA ALA A 150 3.88 -0.09 -7.87
C ALA A 150 4.52 -1.09 -8.86
N CYS A 151 4.53 -0.77 -10.16
CA CYS A 151 5.21 -1.59 -11.16
C CYS A 151 6.74 -1.54 -10.97
N LEU A 152 7.32 -0.36 -10.84
CA LEU A 152 8.77 -0.17 -10.66
C LEU A 152 9.30 -0.85 -9.39
N LEU A 153 8.43 -1.03 -8.39
CA LEU A 153 8.74 -1.71 -7.13
C LEU A 153 8.37 -3.19 -7.11
N SER A 154 7.76 -3.73 -8.17
CA SER A 154 7.21 -5.10 -8.15
C SER A 154 8.27 -6.13 -7.80
N ASP A 155 9.48 -6.00 -8.33
CA ASP A 155 10.57 -6.94 -8.07
C ASP A 155 11.26 -6.71 -6.73
N HIS A 156 11.27 -5.46 -6.27
CA HIS A 156 11.96 -5.02 -5.06
C HIS A 156 11.19 -5.42 -3.79
N LEU A 157 9.87 -5.25 -3.78
CA LEU A 157 9.04 -5.52 -2.60
C LEU A 157 8.68 -7.00 -2.41
N GLN A 158 8.83 -7.83 -3.45
CA GLN A 158 8.65 -9.28 -3.35
C GLN A 158 9.68 -9.97 -2.44
N GLY A 159 10.81 -9.33 -2.15
CA GLY A 159 11.89 -9.89 -1.32
C GLY A 159 11.79 -9.58 0.18
N LEU A 160 10.79 -8.82 0.63
CA LEU A 160 10.66 -8.40 2.04
C LEU A 160 10.00 -9.45 2.95
N ASP A 161 10.27 -10.73 2.72
CA ASP A 161 9.82 -11.86 3.54
C ASP A 161 8.34 -11.82 3.94
N LEU A 162 7.45 -11.73 2.94
CA LEU A 162 6.15 -12.38 3.11
C LEU A 162 6.37 -13.89 3.09
N PRO A 163 5.76 -14.70 4.00
CA PRO A 163 6.07 -16.12 4.22
C PRO A 163 5.61 -17.06 3.08
N SER A 164 6.08 -16.83 1.85
CA SER A 164 5.89 -17.71 0.70
C SER A 164 6.95 -17.50 -0.40
N ALA A 165 8.23 -17.58 -0.04
CA ALA A 165 9.35 -17.54 -1.00
C ALA A 165 9.28 -18.64 -2.11
N LYS A 166 8.37 -19.62 -1.99
CA LYS A 166 8.15 -20.66 -3.01
C LYS A 166 7.23 -20.23 -4.16
N ARG A 167 6.53 -19.09 -4.04
CA ARG A 167 5.56 -18.61 -5.03
C ARG A 167 5.79 -17.14 -5.31
N ARG A 168 6.84 -16.85 -6.10
CA ARG A 168 7.17 -15.49 -6.52
C ARG A 168 6.13 -14.98 -7.51
N LEU A 169 5.64 -13.77 -7.26
CA LEU A 169 4.82 -13.04 -8.23
C LEU A 169 5.64 -12.75 -9.50
N PRO A 170 5.00 -12.59 -10.67
CA PRO A 170 5.71 -12.19 -11.87
C PRO A 170 6.26 -10.77 -11.71
N ASN A 171 7.27 -10.44 -12.52
CA ASN A 171 7.65 -9.06 -12.76
C ASN A 171 6.53 -8.39 -13.58
N PHE A 172 6.17 -7.15 -13.22
CA PHE A 172 5.09 -6.38 -13.84
C PHE A 172 5.58 -5.24 -14.76
N ASP A 173 6.79 -5.31 -15.29
CA ASP A 173 7.36 -4.38 -16.29
C ASP A 173 6.44 -4.26 -17.51
N PHE A 174 5.86 -5.38 -17.96
CA PHE A 174 4.87 -5.37 -19.06
C PHE A 174 3.64 -4.52 -18.74
N TRP A 175 3.27 -4.39 -17.46
CA TRP A 175 2.15 -3.56 -17.03
C TRP A 175 2.56 -2.08 -16.94
N TYR A 176 3.82 -1.79 -16.58
CA TYR A 176 4.39 -0.45 -16.68
C TYR A 176 4.37 0.05 -18.13
N GLU A 177 4.83 -0.75 -19.09
CA GLU A 177 4.75 -0.44 -20.52
C GLU A 177 3.29 -0.25 -20.99
N SER A 178 2.37 -1.06 -20.46
CA SER A 178 0.94 -0.93 -20.77
C SER A 178 0.36 0.40 -20.26
N LEU A 179 0.75 0.82 -19.05
CA LEU A 179 0.36 2.09 -18.45
C LEU A 179 0.92 3.27 -19.24
N GLU A 180 2.21 3.21 -19.60
CA GLU A 180 2.85 4.23 -20.44
C GLU A 180 2.08 4.43 -21.74
N ASN A 181 1.83 3.33 -22.47
CA ASN A 181 1.10 3.39 -23.74
C ASN A 181 -0.32 3.94 -23.54
N ALA A 182 -1.01 3.53 -22.47
CA ALA A 182 -2.34 4.04 -22.16
C ALA A 182 -2.34 5.56 -21.91
N VAL A 183 -1.37 6.08 -21.17
CA VAL A 183 -1.22 7.53 -20.93
C VAL A 183 -0.90 8.27 -22.21
N ARG A 184 0.10 7.81 -22.97
CA ARG A 184 0.56 8.49 -24.19
C ARG A 184 -0.51 8.54 -25.29
N GLN A 185 -1.38 7.53 -25.36
CA GLN A 185 -2.44 7.43 -26.37
C GLN A 185 -3.77 8.06 -25.91
N ASP A 186 -3.90 8.40 -24.63
CA ASP A 186 -5.13 8.99 -24.10
C ASP A 186 -5.34 10.42 -24.62
N THR A 187 -6.59 10.77 -24.90
CA THR A 187 -6.94 12.08 -25.48
C THR A 187 -6.79 13.25 -24.52
N PHE A 188 -6.88 13.00 -23.21
CA PHE A 188 -6.73 14.02 -22.17
C PHE A 188 -5.28 14.12 -21.70
N TRP A 189 -4.64 12.99 -21.41
CA TRP A 189 -3.23 12.95 -20.99
C TRP A 189 -2.29 13.14 -22.18
N GLY A 190 -2.22 12.17 -23.08
CA GLY A 190 -1.37 12.25 -24.28
C GLY A 190 0.13 12.14 -24.00
N ASP A 191 0.90 12.10 -25.08
CA ASP A 191 2.34 11.78 -25.06
C ASP A 191 3.20 12.73 -24.20
N GLY A 192 2.82 14.01 -24.15
CA GLY A 192 3.58 15.03 -23.43
C GLY A 192 3.55 14.93 -21.90
N PHE A 193 2.62 14.17 -21.32
CA PHE A 193 2.47 14.07 -19.87
C PHE A 193 3.31 12.94 -19.25
N TRP A 194 3.56 11.87 -20.01
CA TRP A 194 4.27 10.70 -19.49
C TRP A 194 5.66 11.04 -18.91
N PRO A 195 6.51 11.87 -19.55
CA PRO A 195 7.85 12.14 -19.01
C PRO A 195 7.87 12.76 -17.61
N ASP A 196 6.93 13.66 -17.29
CA ASP A 196 6.83 14.26 -15.94
C ASP A 196 6.29 13.24 -14.92
N ILE A 197 5.31 12.43 -15.31
CA ILE A 197 4.75 11.36 -14.47
C ILE A 197 5.83 10.32 -14.15
N GLU A 198 6.56 9.87 -15.16
CA GLU A 198 7.66 8.90 -15.04
C GLU A 198 8.77 9.44 -14.14
N TYR A 199 9.22 10.68 -14.36
CA TYR A 199 10.24 11.31 -13.52
C TYR A 199 9.83 11.32 -12.04
N ARG A 200 8.59 11.72 -11.74
CA ARG A 200 8.05 11.73 -10.38
C ARG A 200 7.85 10.34 -9.81
N ALA A 201 7.47 9.36 -10.64
CA ALA A 201 7.34 7.96 -10.24
C ALA A 201 8.71 7.39 -9.85
N CYS A 202 9.76 7.62 -10.64
CA CYS A 202 11.12 7.20 -10.33
C CYS A 202 11.63 7.79 -9.01
N ALA A 203 11.48 9.11 -8.83
CA ALA A 203 11.89 9.79 -7.59
C ALA A 203 11.16 9.23 -6.35
N LEU A 204 9.84 9.00 -6.48
CA LEU A 204 9.05 8.42 -5.41
C LEU A 204 9.44 6.96 -5.14
N THR A 205 9.71 6.16 -6.18
CA THR A 205 10.22 4.79 -6.05
C THR A 205 11.50 4.75 -5.21
N ASP A 206 12.43 5.67 -5.43
CA ASP A 206 13.66 5.76 -4.63
C ASP A 206 13.36 6.16 -3.18
N GLY A 207 12.44 7.09 -2.96
CA GLY A 207 11.96 7.43 -1.61
C GLY A 207 11.31 6.25 -0.89
N VAL A 208 10.53 5.42 -1.59
CA VAL A 208 9.90 4.22 -1.02
C VAL A 208 10.96 3.16 -0.69
N LYS A 209 12.00 2.97 -1.51
CA LYS A 209 13.13 2.10 -1.18
C LYS A 209 13.86 2.58 0.08
N GLN A 210 14.08 3.88 0.23
CA GLN A 210 14.65 4.44 1.46
C GLN A 210 13.74 4.25 2.67
N LEU A 211 12.42 4.35 2.49
CA LEU A 211 11.44 4.07 3.55
C LEU A 211 11.53 2.63 4.03
N VAL A 212 11.63 1.66 3.12
CA VAL A 212 11.84 0.25 3.46
C VAL A 212 13.11 0.08 4.32
N LEU A 213 14.24 0.66 3.90
CA LEU A 213 15.49 0.58 4.64
C LEU A 213 15.36 1.17 6.05
N GLN A 214 14.77 2.36 6.18
CA GLN A 214 14.56 2.97 7.49
C GLN A 214 13.59 2.16 8.37
N CYS A 215 12.58 1.50 7.78
CA CYS A 215 11.73 0.58 8.54
C CYS A 215 12.52 -0.59 9.12
N LEU A 216 13.41 -1.20 8.34
CA LEU A 216 14.28 -2.28 8.82
C LEU A 216 15.24 -1.82 9.93
N GLU A 217 15.86 -0.64 9.76
CA GLU A 217 16.75 -0.05 10.75
C GLU A 217 16.03 0.25 12.08
N LEU A 218 14.85 0.85 12.00
CA LEU A 218 14.03 1.17 13.17
C LEU A 218 13.52 -0.09 13.88
N GLN A 219 13.08 -1.10 13.12
CA GLN A 219 12.65 -2.38 13.69
C GLN A 219 13.81 -3.08 14.42
N ALA A 220 14.99 -3.16 13.80
CA ALA A 220 16.17 -3.74 14.43
C ALA A 220 16.59 -2.97 15.70
N ALA A 221 16.39 -1.65 15.74
CA ALA A 221 16.65 -0.85 16.94
C ALA A 221 15.66 -1.16 18.07
N LEU A 222 14.38 -1.39 17.75
CA LEU A 222 13.36 -1.80 18.73
C LEU A 222 13.66 -3.20 19.29
N ASP A 223 13.96 -4.16 18.43
CA ASP A 223 14.25 -5.54 18.84
C ASP A 223 15.47 -5.60 19.78
N ARG A 224 16.46 -4.72 19.58
CA ARG A 224 17.63 -4.60 20.47
C ARG A 224 17.30 -3.99 21.83
N GLN A 225 16.29 -3.13 21.92
CA GLN A 225 15.84 -2.56 23.20
C GLN A 225 15.10 -3.61 24.03
N ASP A 226 14.25 -4.43 23.39
CA ASP A 226 13.51 -5.51 24.07
C ASP A 226 14.43 -6.60 24.62
N LEU A 227 15.59 -6.83 23.99
CA LEU A 227 16.61 -7.78 24.45
C LEU A 227 17.54 -7.22 25.55
N GLN A 228 17.45 -5.93 25.89
CA GLN A 228 18.13 -5.35 27.05
C GLN A 228 17.14 -5.16 28.21
N PRO A 229 16.86 -6.20 29.02
CA PRO A 229 16.14 -6.00 30.27
C PRO A 229 17.00 -5.12 31.18
N ASP A 230 16.40 -4.07 31.72
CA ASP A 230 16.96 -3.09 32.65
C ASP A 230 18.22 -3.56 33.40
N SER A 231 19.38 -3.24 32.83
CA SER A 231 20.61 -3.06 33.60
C SER A 231 20.45 -1.77 34.41
N SER A 232 19.57 -1.81 35.42
CA SER A 232 19.51 -0.82 36.49
C SER A 232 20.75 -0.98 37.37
N TYR A 233 21.90 -0.58 36.83
CA TYR A 233 23.09 -0.31 37.61
C TYR A 233 22.79 0.92 38.49
N ARG A 234 22.32 0.67 39.72
CA ARG A 234 22.39 1.67 40.80
C ARG A 234 23.87 1.94 41.11
N PRO A 235 24.38 3.17 41.00
CA PRO A 235 25.72 3.48 41.49
C PRO A 235 25.70 3.60 43.03
N THR A 236 26.37 2.65 43.67
CA THR A 236 27.15 2.76 44.92
C THR A 236 26.55 3.48 46.13
N GLN A 237 26.24 2.72 47.19
CA GLN A 237 26.62 3.10 48.56
C GLN A 237 27.52 2.01 49.15
N ARG A 238 28.74 2.43 49.53
CA ARG A 238 29.73 1.62 50.24
C ARG A 238 29.19 1.30 51.64
N SER A 239 29.17 0.02 52.01
CA SER A 239 29.35 -0.41 53.39
C SER A 239 30.09 -1.74 53.44
N ARG A 240 30.97 -1.80 54.43
CA ARG A 240 32.09 -2.71 54.65
C ARG A 240 31.63 -3.86 55.56
N ASN A 241 32.40 -4.96 55.53
CA ASN A 241 32.49 -6.06 56.51
C ASN A 241 31.75 -7.39 56.22
N ASP A 242 32.57 -8.34 55.78
CA ASP A 242 32.98 -9.58 56.49
C ASP A 242 32.26 -10.92 56.24
N SER A 243 33.08 -11.86 55.75
CA SER A 243 33.13 -13.32 55.92
C SER A 243 31.85 -14.14 56.10
N SER A 244 31.52 -14.98 55.12
CA SER A 244 31.63 -16.46 55.21
C SER A 244 31.01 -17.18 53.98
N ARG A 245 31.79 -18.09 53.37
CA ARG A 245 31.33 -19.20 52.50
C ARG A 245 30.76 -20.32 53.40
N PRO A 246 30.06 -21.38 52.92
CA PRO A 246 29.96 -21.88 51.53
C PRO A 246 28.54 -22.36 51.10
N SER A 247 28.33 -22.60 49.80
CA SER A 247 28.00 -23.94 49.27
C SER A 247 27.58 -23.88 47.80
N VAL A 248 27.91 -24.97 47.11
CA VAL A 248 27.75 -25.23 45.68
C VAL A 248 26.31 -25.62 45.38
N THR A 249 25.75 -25.10 44.29
CA THR A 249 24.76 -25.84 43.50
C THR A 249 24.85 -25.40 42.04
N VAL A 250 25.46 -26.26 41.23
CA VAL A 250 25.42 -26.18 39.77
C VAL A 250 24.01 -26.56 39.34
N LYS A 251 23.27 -25.63 38.74
CA LYS A 251 22.10 -25.96 37.92
C LYS A 251 22.39 -25.52 36.50
N GLN A 252 22.58 -26.51 35.63
CA GLN A 252 22.62 -26.36 34.18
C GLN A 252 21.23 -25.89 33.72
N SER A 253 21.16 -24.73 33.08
CA SER A 253 20.01 -24.32 32.29
C SER A 253 20.33 -24.58 30.82
N SER A 254 19.82 -25.69 30.30
CA SER A 254 19.83 -25.98 28.86
C SER A 254 18.89 -25.02 28.15
N CYS A 255 19.47 -24.21 27.26
CA CYS A 255 18.75 -23.44 26.25
C CYS A 255 18.23 -24.42 25.18
N THR A 256 16.91 -24.47 24.99
CA THR A 256 16.31 -25.03 23.77
C THR A 256 15.28 -24.01 23.29
N GLN A 257 15.72 -23.11 22.42
CA GLN A 257 14.82 -22.26 21.63
C GLN A 257 14.10 -23.15 20.61
N LEU A 258 12.78 -23.22 20.72
CA LEU A 258 11.91 -23.62 19.61
C LEU A 258 11.27 -22.35 19.06
N PRO A 259 11.35 -22.07 17.75
CA PRO A 259 10.52 -21.04 17.15
C PRO A 259 9.10 -21.57 17.09
N VAL A 260 8.26 -21.10 18.02
CA VAL A 260 6.81 -21.22 17.88
C VAL A 260 6.43 -20.31 16.72
N ILE A 261 6.11 -20.95 15.60
CA ILE A 261 5.57 -20.32 14.40
C ILE A 261 4.27 -19.63 14.82
N ASP A 262 4.25 -18.31 14.75
CA ASP A 262 3.09 -17.51 15.13
C ASP A 262 2.02 -17.63 14.04
N GLU A 263 0.90 -18.27 14.36
CA GLU A 263 -0.29 -18.38 13.49
C GLU A 263 -0.93 -17.01 13.17
N GLU A 264 -0.40 -15.90 13.70
CA GLU A 264 -0.84 -14.53 13.41
C GLU A 264 -0.45 -14.04 12.00
N ASP A 265 0.67 -14.48 11.44
CA ASP A 265 1.14 -13.98 10.12
C ASP A 265 0.33 -14.54 8.94
N GLN A 266 -0.24 -15.74 9.08
CA GLN A 266 -1.18 -16.29 8.09
C GLN A 266 -2.56 -15.64 8.15
N LYS A 267 -2.93 -15.05 9.30
CA LYS A 267 -4.19 -14.30 9.45
C LYS A 267 -4.13 -12.92 8.79
N LEU A 268 -2.96 -12.30 8.61
CA LEU A 268 -2.83 -11.01 7.92
C LEU A 268 -3.25 -11.07 6.44
N PHE A 269 -3.05 -12.22 5.79
CA PHE A 269 -3.53 -12.47 4.42
C PHE A 269 -5.04 -12.66 4.31
N ALA A 270 -5.73 -13.03 5.40
CA ALA A 270 -7.18 -13.25 5.43
C ALA A 270 -7.95 -12.11 6.12
N LYS A 271 -7.31 -11.30 6.98
CA LYS A 271 -7.93 -10.22 7.77
C LYS A 271 -7.85 -8.84 7.14
N ALA A 272 -7.10 -8.64 6.05
CA ALA A 272 -7.08 -7.36 5.33
C ALA A 272 -8.48 -6.94 4.84
N GLY A 273 -9.44 -7.87 4.71
CA GLY A 273 -10.85 -7.59 4.40
C GLY A 273 -11.85 -7.73 5.57
N ALA A 274 -11.42 -7.87 6.83
CA ALA A 274 -12.32 -8.23 7.94
C ALA A 274 -12.34 -7.32 9.18
N ASN A 275 -11.44 -6.35 9.34
CA ASN A 275 -11.48 -5.46 10.51
C ASN A 275 -12.19 -4.13 10.21
N ARG A 276 -13.52 -4.17 10.28
CA ARG A 276 -14.33 -2.98 10.58
C ARG A 276 -14.27 -2.69 12.08
N GLY A 277 -13.86 -1.47 12.40
CA GLY A 277 -14.33 -0.72 13.57
C GLY A 277 -13.68 -1.07 14.91
N MET A 278 -12.88 -0.14 15.42
CA MET A 278 -13.10 0.60 16.68
C MET A 278 -11.76 1.16 17.19
N HIS A 279 -11.52 2.46 17.01
CA HIS A 279 -11.35 3.39 18.14
C HIS A 279 -11.38 4.86 17.65
N PRO A 280 -11.91 5.79 18.45
CA PRO A 280 -12.28 7.13 18.00
C PRO A 280 -11.15 8.13 18.27
N CYS A 281 -10.83 8.97 17.28
CA CYS A 281 -10.27 10.28 17.58
C CYS A 281 -11.28 11.34 17.17
N ARG A 282 -12.11 11.69 18.16
CA ARG A 282 -13.05 12.80 18.16
C ARG A 282 -12.26 14.10 17.97
N ASN A 283 -12.52 14.84 16.90
CA ASN A 283 -12.68 16.28 16.98
C ASN A 283 -13.49 16.81 15.79
N GLU A 284 -14.60 17.43 16.16
CA GLU A 284 -15.52 18.19 15.33
C GLU A 284 -14.81 19.32 14.59
N ARG A 285 -15.18 19.56 13.32
CA ARG A 285 -15.30 20.94 12.80
C ARG A 285 -16.42 21.03 11.77
N PRO A 286 -17.11 22.18 11.68
CA PRO A 286 -18.45 22.28 11.13
C PRO A 286 -18.46 22.40 9.61
N GLN A 287 -19.45 21.72 9.01
CA GLN A 287 -19.90 21.96 7.64
C GLN A 287 -20.14 23.44 7.39
N ARG A 288 -19.40 24.03 6.44
CA ARG A 288 -19.83 25.24 5.74
C ARG A 288 -20.22 24.87 4.31
N PHE A 289 -21.52 24.79 4.10
CA PHE A 289 -22.13 24.84 2.79
C PHE A 289 -21.84 26.21 2.16
N HIS A 290 -21.03 26.25 1.10
CA HIS A 290 -21.06 27.37 0.17
C HIS A 290 -21.84 26.95 -1.07
N ALA A 291 -23.14 27.23 -1.04
CA ALA A 291 -23.96 27.34 -2.23
C ALA A 291 -23.44 28.52 -3.07
N ARG A 292 -22.87 28.25 -4.24
CA ARG A 292 -22.71 29.27 -5.30
C ARG A 292 -24.09 29.54 -5.89
N ARG A 293 -24.73 30.64 -5.49
CA ARG A 293 -25.86 31.22 -6.23
C ARG A 293 -25.34 32.14 -7.34
N HIS A 294 -26.04 32.02 -8.47
CA HIS A 294 -26.05 32.90 -9.63
C HIS A 294 -25.96 34.39 -9.31
N GLY A 295 -25.12 35.10 -10.09
CA GLY A 295 -25.18 36.54 -10.32
C GLY A 295 -25.07 36.81 -11.83
N ASP A 296 -26.12 37.42 -12.37
CA ASP A 296 -26.38 37.77 -13.78
C ASP A 296 -25.42 38.88 -14.30
N PRO A 297 -25.21 39.02 -15.63
CA PRO A 297 -24.17 39.85 -16.21
C PRO A 297 -24.63 41.29 -16.44
N ARG A 298 -23.78 42.28 -16.15
CA ARG A 298 -23.96 43.64 -16.65
C ARG A 298 -22.68 44.18 -17.28
N ARG A 299 -22.67 44.05 -18.62
CA ARG A 299 -22.18 44.97 -19.65
C ARG A 299 -21.32 46.15 -19.17
N ARG A 300 -20.07 46.21 -19.65
CA ARG A 300 -19.46 47.45 -20.18
C ARG A 300 -18.53 47.12 -21.36
N SER A 301 -18.93 47.62 -22.52
CA SER A 301 -18.18 47.81 -23.76
C SER A 301 -18.93 48.98 -24.42
N VAL A 302 -18.37 50.01 -25.05
CA VAL A 302 -17.07 50.28 -25.67
C VAL A 302 -16.94 51.82 -25.75
N THR A 303 -15.70 52.32 -25.76
CA THR A 303 -15.34 53.64 -26.31
C THR A 303 -15.35 53.59 -27.84
N SER A 304 -16.27 54.31 -28.49
CA SER A 304 -16.22 54.99 -29.81
C SER A 304 -17.62 55.00 -30.43
#